data_AF-A0A6N4UWR7-F1
#
_entry.id   AF-A0A6N4UWR7-F1
#
_cell.length_a   1.000
_cell.length_b   1.000
_cell.length_c   1.000
_cell.angle_alpha   90.00
_cell.angle_beta   90.00
_cell.angle_gamma   90.00
#
_symmetry.space_group_name_H-M   'P 1'
#
loop_
_entity.id
_entity.type
_entity.pdbx_description
1 polymer ?
#
loop_
_entity_poly.entity_id
_entity_poly.type
_entity_poly.pdbx_seq_one_letter_code
_entity_poly.pdbx_strand_id
1 'polypeptide(L)'
;MNSPELAHWNAQEALAEAMIPLIGALYRAKGVTVLLHSRSLVNKSVISILRTHRFARQVGGDELSVEETFPFLQALADLDLGPSKIDLGLLIMAYRASDAGLSVPEFTAQVLSDVTGENKSEPQGPRDVVLYGFGRIGRLVARLLIEKAGSGNGLNLRAVVIRSNGEGDLAKRASLLRRDSVHGQFNGTIKVDNETNSLIANGNVIKFIHSDDPANVDYTEYGIDNAILIDNTGKWRDRDGLSNHLRPGIAKVLLTAPGKGDVPNIVHGVNHLTLDLDQQIFSCASCTTNAIVPPLKAMDDEYGISRCHVETVHSFTNDQNLLDNYHKADRRGRSAPFNLVLTETGAASAVSKAMPDLKAKISGSSIRVPTPDVSMAILNLQLHRPTTKEETLEYLRQASLSGPLSRNLDYTAATDAVSSDFIGSRAASIIDANATIVDEDNVILYVWYDNEFGYSSQVVRTVQYLSGIEYPTYPQI
;
A
#
# COMPACT_ATOMS: atom_id res chain seq x y z
N MET A 1 -41.01 -19.17 -4.78
CA MET A 1 -40.95 -17.73 -5.10
C MET A 1 -39.69 -17.18 -4.46
N ASN A 2 -38.85 -16.45 -5.19
CA ASN A 2 -37.71 -15.77 -4.58
C ASN A 2 -38.23 -14.69 -3.63
N SER A 3 -37.61 -14.55 -2.47
CA SER A 3 -37.94 -13.44 -1.57
C SER A 3 -37.53 -12.09 -2.22
N PRO A 4 -38.14 -10.96 -1.83
CA PRO A 4 -37.73 -9.64 -2.31
C PRO A 4 -36.23 -9.38 -2.12
N GLU A 5 -35.64 -9.86 -1.02
CA GLU A 5 -34.20 -9.72 -0.72
C GLU A 5 -33.34 -10.51 -1.71
N LEU A 6 -33.73 -11.75 -2.04
CA LEU A 6 -33.01 -12.55 -3.02
C LEU A 6 -33.16 -11.97 -4.44
N ALA A 7 -34.32 -11.40 -4.77
CA ALA A 7 -34.51 -10.71 -6.04
C ALA A 7 -33.62 -9.46 -6.15
N HIS A 8 -33.54 -8.65 -5.09
CA HIS A 8 -32.65 -7.49 -5.03
C HIS A 8 -31.16 -7.91 -5.11
N TRP A 9 -30.76 -8.94 -4.37
CA TRP A 9 -29.40 -9.49 -4.45
C TRP A 9 -29.04 -9.92 -5.88
N ASN A 10 -29.92 -10.66 -6.56
CA ASN A 10 -29.68 -11.11 -7.93
C ASN A 10 -29.56 -9.94 -8.92
N ALA A 11 -30.31 -8.86 -8.71
CA ALA A 11 -30.20 -7.65 -9.53
C ALA A 11 -28.84 -6.94 -9.34
N GLN A 12 -28.39 -6.81 -8.09
CA GLN A 12 -27.08 -6.25 -7.76
C GLN A 12 -25.94 -7.11 -8.31
N GLU A 13 -26.06 -8.44 -8.24
CA GLU A 13 -25.12 -9.39 -8.81
C GLU A 13 -25.02 -9.25 -10.34
N ALA A 14 -26.15 -9.16 -11.05
CA ALA A 14 -26.16 -8.95 -12.50
C ALA A 14 -25.49 -7.62 -12.92
N LEU A 15 -25.70 -6.54 -12.15
CA LEU A 15 -25.02 -5.26 -12.41
C LEU A 15 -23.51 -5.37 -12.15
N ALA A 16 -23.10 -5.98 -11.04
CA ALA A 16 -21.69 -6.20 -10.74
C ALA A 16 -20.98 -7.07 -11.80
N GLU A 17 -21.67 -8.07 -12.37
CA GLU A 17 -21.19 -8.83 -13.52
C GLU A 17 -20.97 -7.93 -14.75
N ALA A 18 -21.92 -7.04 -15.05
CA ALA A 18 -21.82 -6.09 -16.16
C ALA A 18 -20.71 -5.05 -15.97
N MET A 19 -20.35 -4.72 -14.72
CA MET A 19 -19.23 -3.80 -14.42
C MET A 19 -17.86 -4.38 -14.80
N ILE A 20 -17.65 -5.69 -14.62
CA ILE A 20 -16.35 -6.35 -14.82
C ILE A 20 -15.75 -6.10 -16.22
N PRO A 21 -16.45 -6.31 -17.35
CA PRO A 21 -15.89 -6.06 -18.67
C PRO A 21 -15.53 -4.59 -18.89
N LEU A 22 -16.35 -3.65 -18.39
CA LEU A 22 -16.09 -2.21 -18.50
C LEU A 22 -14.83 -1.82 -17.72
N ILE A 23 -14.72 -2.23 -16.46
CA ILE A 23 -13.53 -1.99 -15.61
C ILE A 23 -12.29 -2.61 -16.27
N GLY A 24 -12.40 -3.84 -16.77
CA GLY A 24 -11.30 -4.53 -17.42
C GLY A 24 -10.84 -3.85 -18.71
N ALA A 25 -11.77 -3.35 -19.53
CA ALA A 25 -11.46 -2.61 -20.75
C ALA A 25 -10.81 -1.25 -20.44
N LEU A 26 -11.36 -0.49 -19.50
CA LEU A 26 -10.79 0.77 -19.01
C LEU A 26 -9.35 0.58 -18.52
N TYR A 27 -9.10 -0.47 -17.73
CA TYR A 27 -7.77 -0.75 -17.19
C TYR A 27 -6.75 -1.16 -18.25
N ARG A 28 -7.10 -2.10 -19.15
CA ARG A 28 -6.17 -2.65 -20.14
C ARG A 28 -5.97 -1.74 -21.35
N ALA A 29 -7.02 -1.11 -21.84
CA ALA A 29 -6.98 -0.32 -23.08
C ALA A 29 -6.69 1.16 -22.84
N LYS A 30 -7.15 1.72 -21.71
CA LYS A 30 -7.01 3.16 -21.42
C LYS A 30 -6.08 3.45 -20.23
N GLY A 31 -5.57 2.42 -19.54
CA GLY A 31 -4.75 2.60 -18.34
C GLY A 31 -5.52 3.22 -17.16
N VAL A 32 -6.84 3.16 -17.18
CA VAL A 32 -7.71 3.77 -16.18
C VAL A 32 -7.95 2.79 -15.03
N THR A 33 -7.54 3.16 -13.83
CA THR A 33 -7.84 2.39 -12.62
C THR A 33 -9.11 2.93 -11.97
N VAL A 34 -10.18 2.15 -12.03
CA VAL A 34 -11.45 2.49 -11.37
C VAL A 34 -11.35 2.19 -9.88
N LEU A 35 -11.66 3.18 -9.04
CA LEU A 35 -11.65 3.12 -7.58
C LEU A 35 -13.06 3.36 -7.01
N LEU A 36 -13.26 2.94 -5.77
CA LEU A 36 -14.38 3.32 -4.93
C LEU A 36 -13.85 3.64 -3.53
N HIS A 37 -13.82 4.92 -3.15
CA HIS A 37 -13.18 5.42 -1.93
C HIS A 37 -11.77 4.85 -1.72
N SER A 38 -10.87 5.14 -2.67
CA SER A 38 -9.47 4.69 -2.75
C SER A 38 -9.26 3.18 -2.95
N ARG A 39 -10.33 2.37 -3.03
CA ARG A 39 -10.25 0.92 -3.26
C ARG A 39 -10.41 0.57 -4.73
N SER A 40 -9.39 -0.06 -5.31
CA SER A 40 -9.43 -0.50 -6.72
C SER A 40 -10.52 -1.54 -6.96
N LEU A 41 -11.31 -1.37 -8.02
CA LEU A 41 -12.28 -2.36 -8.51
C LEU A 41 -11.69 -3.32 -9.56
N VAL A 42 -10.46 -3.07 -10.01
CA VAL A 42 -9.77 -3.89 -11.03
C VAL A 42 -9.54 -5.32 -10.55
N ASN A 43 -9.80 -6.29 -11.42
CA ASN A 43 -9.60 -7.73 -11.18
C ASN A 43 -10.36 -8.29 -9.96
N LYS A 44 -11.46 -7.66 -9.56
CA LYS A 44 -12.34 -8.16 -8.50
C LYS A 44 -13.40 -9.12 -9.06
N SER A 45 -13.77 -10.10 -8.25
CA SER A 45 -14.97 -10.89 -8.47
C SER A 45 -16.22 -10.05 -8.22
N VAL A 46 -17.37 -10.50 -8.75
CA VAL A 46 -18.70 -9.93 -8.50
C VAL A 46 -18.93 -9.66 -7.01
N ILE A 47 -18.74 -10.69 -6.18
CA ILE A 47 -18.91 -10.58 -4.71
C ILE A 47 -17.94 -9.56 -4.11
N SER A 48 -16.71 -9.46 -4.61
CA SER A 48 -15.75 -8.48 -4.10
C SER A 48 -16.14 -7.05 -4.49
N ILE A 49 -16.72 -6.84 -5.69
CA ILE A 49 -17.27 -5.54 -6.10
C ILE A 49 -18.41 -5.15 -5.15
N LEU A 50 -19.39 -6.04 -4.95
CA LEU A 50 -20.53 -5.80 -4.04
C LEU A 50 -20.08 -5.52 -2.60
N ARG A 51 -19.12 -6.29 -2.08
CA ARG A 51 -18.54 -6.04 -0.75
C ARG A 51 -17.85 -4.68 -0.65
N THR A 52 -17.18 -4.24 -1.72
CA THR A 52 -16.50 -2.92 -1.74
C THR A 52 -17.53 -1.79 -1.69
N HIS A 53 -18.68 -1.94 -2.36
CA HIS A 53 -19.82 -1.02 -2.31
C HIS A 53 -20.45 -0.97 -0.92
N ARG A 54 -20.70 -2.12 -0.30
CA ARG A 54 -21.22 -2.17 1.08
C ARG A 54 -20.25 -1.55 2.09
N PHE A 55 -18.94 -1.75 1.92
CA PHE A 55 -17.93 -1.18 2.80
C PHE A 55 -17.94 0.36 2.77
N ALA A 56 -18.27 0.98 1.63
CA ALA A 56 -18.40 2.43 1.51
C ALA A 56 -19.33 3.01 2.58
N ARG A 57 -20.40 2.29 2.97
CA ARG A 57 -21.32 2.69 4.03
C ARG A 57 -20.63 2.89 5.39
N GLN A 58 -19.69 2.03 5.74
CA GLN A 58 -18.99 2.10 7.03
C GLN A 58 -18.08 3.32 7.13
N VAL A 59 -17.62 3.84 5.98
CA VAL A 59 -16.70 4.97 5.94
C VAL A 59 -17.40 6.26 5.57
N GLY A 60 -18.42 6.27 4.71
CA GLY A 60 -19.08 7.47 4.18
C GLY A 60 -20.44 7.82 4.80
N GLY A 61 -21.02 6.95 5.63
CA GLY A 61 -22.35 7.13 6.23
C GLY A 61 -23.51 6.65 5.34
N ASP A 62 -23.37 6.77 4.02
CA ASP A 62 -24.35 6.31 3.02
C ASP A 62 -23.82 5.11 2.20
N GLU A 63 -24.70 4.15 1.92
CA GLU A 63 -24.38 3.02 1.03
C GLU A 63 -24.41 3.49 -0.43
N LEU A 64 -23.27 3.40 -1.13
CA LEU A 64 -23.23 3.56 -2.58
C LEU A 64 -23.53 2.21 -3.21
N SER A 65 -24.71 2.07 -3.80
CA SER A 65 -25.11 0.84 -4.47
C SER A 65 -24.44 0.69 -5.85
N VAL A 66 -24.39 -0.54 -6.40
CA VAL A 66 -23.92 -0.70 -7.79
C VAL A 66 -24.88 -0.07 -8.80
N GLU A 67 -26.15 0.11 -8.45
CA GLU A 67 -27.14 0.82 -9.26
C GLU A 67 -26.76 2.29 -9.46
N GLU A 68 -26.14 2.91 -8.46
CA GLU A 68 -25.69 4.30 -8.51
C GLU A 68 -24.33 4.45 -9.20
N THR A 69 -23.41 3.51 -9.02
CA THR A 69 -22.06 3.60 -9.61
C THR A 69 -22.02 3.14 -11.07
N PHE A 70 -22.93 2.26 -11.49
CA PHE A 70 -22.95 1.71 -12.84
C PHE A 70 -23.13 2.76 -13.94
N PRO A 71 -24.06 3.74 -13.86
CA PRO A 71 -24.20 4.79 -14.88
C PRO A 71 -22.93 5.63 -15.06
N PHE A 72 -22.21 5.93 -13.97
CA PHE A 72 -20.94 6.64 -14.05
C PHE A 72 -19.89 5.77 -14.76
N LEU A 73 -19.79 4.49 -14.41
CA LEU A 73 -18.88 3.57 -15.07
C LEU A 73 -19.15 3.44 -16.58
N GLN A 74 -20.42 3.45 -16.99
CA GLN A 74 -20.80 3.47 -18.41
C GLN A 74 -20.31 4.75 -19.09
N ALA A 75 -20.55 5.91 -18.47
CA ALA A 75 -20.04 7.19 -18.97
C ALA A 75 -18.51 7.17 -19.12
N LEU A 76 -17.76 6.61 -18.16
CA LEU A 76 -16.30 6.44 -18.28
C LEU A 76 -15.90 5.57 -19.48
N ALA A 77 -16.65 4.50 -19.74
CA ALA A 77 -16.36 3.58 -20.83
C ALA A 77 -16.47 4.28 -22.20
N ASP A 78 -17.39 5.24 -22.33
CA ASP A 78 -17.64 5.98 -23.56
C ASP A 78 -16.65 7.15 -23.78
N LEU A 79 -16.03 7.66 -22.70
CA LEU A 79 -15.06 8.76 -22.79
C LEU A 79 -13.70 8.32 -23.33
N ASP A 80 -13.06 9.16 -24.16
CA ASP A 80 -11.67 8.95 -24.61
C ASP A 80 -10.66 9.34 -23.52
N LEU A 81 -10.59 8.51 -22.46
CA LEU A 81 -9.77 8.74 -21.28
C LEU A 81 -8.30 8.33 -21.48
N GLY A 82 -7.41 9.12 -20.89
CA GLY A 82 -5.99 8.78 -20.71
C GLY A 82 -5.72 8.03 -19.40
N PRO A 83 -4.49 7.53 -19.21
CA PRO A 83 -4.09 6.85 -17.99
C PRO A 83 -4.33 7.70 -16.74
N SER A 84 -5.19 7.21 -15.85
CA SER A 84 -5.69 7.96 -14.69
C SER A 84 -6.24 7.00 -13.63
N LYS A 85 -6.48 7.51 -12.42
CA LYS A 85 -7.32 6.84 -11.42
C LYS A 85 -8.63 7.61 -11.35
N ILE A 86 -9.75 6.90 -11.34
CA ILE A 86 -11.08 7.54 -11.26
C ILE A 86 -11.84 6.91 -10.11
N ASP A 87 -12.16 7.71 -9.10
CA ASP A 87 -12.91 7.25 -7.93
C ASP A 87 -14.40 7.53 -8.10
N LEU A 88 -15.18 6.46 -8.28
CA LEU A 88 -16.62 6.56 -8.48
C LEU A 88 -17.33 7.12 -7.25
N GLY A 89 -16.81 6.89 -6.05
CA GLY A 89 -17.40 7.40 -4.81
C GLY A 89 -17.27 8.92 -4.74
N LEU A 90 -16.06 9.43 -5.00
CA LEU A 90 -15.82 10.88 -5.05
C LEU A 90 -16.58 11.55 -6.19
N LEU A 91 -16.70 10.89 -7.35
CA LEU A 91 -17.44 11.42 -8.49
C LEU A 91 -18.94 11.56 -8.20
N ILE A 92 -19.54 10.57 -7.54
CA ILE A 92 -20.95 10.63 -7.11
C ILE A 92 -21.15 11.70 -6.03
N MET A 93 -20.24 11.80 -5.07
CA MET A 93 -20.31 12.86 -4.05
C MET A 93 -20.28 14.24 -4.68
N ALA A 94 -19.36 14.47 -5.63
CA ALA A 94 -19.29 15.73 -6.37
C ALA A 94 -20.54 15.97 -7.23
N TYR A 95 -21.11 14.92 -7.83
CA TYR A 95 -22.36 15.02 -8.60
C TYR A 95 -23.55 15.41 -7.70
N ARG A 96 -23.70 14.77 -6.54
CA ARG A 96 -24.76 15.06 -5.57
C ARG A 96 -24.66 16.48 -5.00
N ALA A 97 -23.44 17.02 -4.91
CA ALA A 97 -23.18 18.38 -4.46
C ALA A 97 -23.33 19.44 -5.59
N SER A 98 -23.53 19.02 -6.83
CA SER A 98 -23.61 19.92 -7.99
C SER A 98 -25.05 20.37 -8.25
N ASP A 99 -25.25 21.69 -8.32
CA ASP A 99 -26.53 22.31 -8.71
C ASP A 99 -26.66 22.54 -10.22
N ALA A 100 -25.72 22.00 -11.02
CA ALA A 100 -25.62 22.31 -12.45
C ALA A 100 -26.72 21.66 -13.33
N GLY A 101 -27.52 20.74 -12.78
CA GLY A 101 -28.61 20.07 -13.51
C GLY A 101 -28.17 19.19 -14.68
N LEU A 102 -26.89 18.84 -14.74
CA LEU A 102 -26.30 18.01 -15.79
C LEU A 102 -26.72 16.54 -15.63
N SER A 103 -26.84 15.83 -16.75
CA SER A 103 -26.94 14.37 -16.71
C SER A 103 -25.61 13.74 -16.25
N VAL A 104 -25.65 12.48 -15.79
CA VAL A 104 -24.45 11.74 -15.36
C VAL A 104 -23.34 11.74 -16.42
N PRO A 105 -23.62 11.47 -17.72
CA PRO A 105 -22.58 11.54 -18.75
C PRO A 105 -22.00 12.94 -18.94
N GLU A 106 -22.83 13.99 -18.97
CA GLU A 106 -22.38 15.38 -19.14
C GLU A 106 -21.51 15.84 -17.97
N PHE A 107 -21.93 15.56 -16.74
CA PHE A 107 -21.16 15.86 -15.55
C PHE A 107 -19.82 15.12 -15.53
N THR A 108 -19.84 13.82 -15.83
CA THR A 108 -18.63 12.99 -15.86
C THR A 108 -17.64 13.49 -16.91
N ALA A 109 -18.12 13.86 -18.10
CA ALA A 109 -17.30 14.44 -19.15
C ALA A 109 -16.68 15.78 -18.73
N GLN A 110 -17.45 16.64 -18.05
CA GLN A 110 -16.97 17.93 -17.57
C GLN A 110 -15.86 17.76 -16.52
N VAL A 111 -16.08 16.92 -15.51
CA VAL A 111 -15.13 16.67 -14.41
C VAL A 111 -13.83 16.03 -14.91
N LEU A 112 -13.90 15.25 -15.99
CA LEU A 112 -12.76 14.52 -16.56
C LEU A 112 -12.20 15.20 -17.81
N SER A 113 -12.57 16.45 -18.07
CA SER A 113 -12.08 17.21 -19.23
C SER A 113 -10.55 17.31 -19.29
N ASP A 114 -9.88 17.36 -18.14
CA ASP A 114 -8.42 17.41 -18.01
C ASP A 114 -7.71 16.09 -18.37
N VAL A 115 -8.43 14.98 -18.55
CA VAL A 115 -7.87 13.66 -18.90
C VAL A 115 -8.54 13.01 -20.09
N THR A 116 -9.24 13.80 -20.90
CA THR A 116 -9.93 13.32 -22.10
C THR A 116 -9.41 14.01 -23.37
N GLY A 117 -9.51 13.32 -24.51
CA GLY A 117 -9.17 13.87 -25.82
C GLY A 117 -7.73 14.38 -25.91
N GLU A 118 -7.54 15.64 -26.29
CA GLU A 118 -6.21 16.25 -26.44
C GLU A 118 -5.51 16.50 -25.09
N ASN A 119 -6.23 16.46 -23.97
CA ASN A 119 -5.67 16.70 -22.62
C ASN A 119 -5.08 15.43 -21.99
N LYS A 120 -5.13 14.28 -22.68
CA LYS A 120 -4.58 13.01 -22.18
C LYS A 120 -3.08 13.14 -21.93
N SER A 121 -2.63 12.68 -20.75
CA SER A 121 -1.19 12.54 -20.49
C SER A 121 -0.55 11.52 -21.43
N GLU A 122 0.61 11.84 -21.99
CA GLU A 122 1.38 10.88 -22.78
C GLU A 122 1.85 9.72 -21.89
N PRO A 123 1.71 8.45 -22.34
CA PRO A 123 2.26 7.32 -21.62
C PRO A 123 3.78 7.45 -21.52
N GLN A 124 4.33 7.53 -20.30
CA GLN A 124 5.77 7.59 -20.06
C GLN A 124 6.50 6.23 -20.28
N GLY A 125 5.76 5.22 -20.74
CA GLY A 125 6.23 3.83 -20.82
C GLY A 125 6.33 3.16 -19.44
N PRO A 126 6.53 1.83 -19.40
CA PRO A 126 6.72 1.12 -18.15
C PRO A 126 8.08 1.44 -17.52
N ARG A 127 8.14 1.46 -16.19
CA ARG A 127 9.40 1.48 -15.45
C ARG A 127 9.74 0.07 -15.02
N ASP A 128 10.91 -0.40 -15.42
CA ASP A 128 11.40 -1.69 -14.97
C ASP A 128 11.78 -1.67 -13.48
N VAL A 129 11.47 -2.75 -12.78
CA VAL A 129 11.73 -2.96 -11.36
C VAL A 129 12.50 -4.26 -11.17
N VAL A 130 13.52 -4.20 -10.31
CA VAL A 130 14.32 -5.35 -9.89
C VAL A 130 14.16 -5.55 -8.39
N LEU A 131 13.87 -6.76 -7.95
CA LEU A 131 13.85 -7.11 -6.52
C LEU A 131 15.17 -7.76 -6.14
N TYR A 132 15.93 -7.13 -5.25
CA TYR A 132 17.10 -7.77 -4.64
C TYR A 132 16.66 -8.48 -3.36
N GLY A 133 16.63 -9.81 -3.40
CA GLY A 133 16.08 -10.65 -2.33
C GLY A 133 14.61 -11.04 -2.52
N PHE A 134 14.32 -12.34 -2.41
CA PHE A 134 12.97 -12.91 -2.56
C PHE A 134 12.43 -13.49 -1.25
N GLY A 135 12.67 -12.74 -0.16
CA GLY A 135 12.20 -13.03 1.18
C GLY A 135 10.70 -12.75 1.37
N ARG A 136 10.29 -12.47 2.60
CA ARG A 136 8.90 -12.20 2.95
C ARG A 136 8.35 -10.97 2.22
N ILE A 137 8.97 -9.81 2.42
CA ILE A 137 8.57 -8.55 1.74
C ILE A 137 8.76 -8.65 0.22
N GLY A 138 9.91 -9.16 -0.25
CA GLY A 138 10.15 -9.30 -1.69
C GLY A 138 9.08 -10.12 -2.43
N ARG A 139 8.56 -11.21 -1.83
CA ARG A 139 7.44 -11.96 -2.43
C ARG A 139 6.14 -11.17 -2.47
N LEU A 140 5.82 -10.41 -1.41
CA LEU A 140 4.59 -9.61 -1.37
C LEU A 140 4.64 -8.41 -2.31
N VAL A 141 5.79 -7.73 -2.40
CA VAL A 141 6.04 -6.70 -3.41
C VAL A 141 5.91 -7.30 -4.82
N ALA A 142 6.46 -8.49 -5.07
CA ALA A 142 6.25 -9.18 -6.35
C ALA A 142 4.77 -9.45 -6.63
N ARG A 143 3.99 -9.94 -5.66
CA ARG A 143 2.54 -10.14 -5.82
C ARG A 143 1.85 -8.84 -6.23
N LEU A 144 2.15 -7.73 -5.57
CA LEU A 144 1.57 -6.41 -5.87
C LEU A 144 1.98 -5.88 -7.24
N LEU A 145 3.25 -6.04 -7.63
CA LEU A 145 3.74 -5.62 -8.95
C LEU A 145 3.08 -6.42 -10.08
N ILE A 146 3.00 -7.75 -9.92
CA ILE A 146 2.36 -8.64 -10.90
C ILE A 146 0.86 -8.32 -11.06
N GLU A 147 0.16 -8.04 -9.95
CA GLU A 147 -1.25 -7.64 -9.98
C GLU A 147 -1.45 -6.33 -10.78
N LYS A 148 -0.51 -5.39 -10.65
CA LYS A 148 -0.60 -4.03 -11.22
C LYS A 148 -0.01 -3.89 -12.63
N ALA A 149 0.61 -4.92 -13.17
CA ALA A 149 1.24 -4.85 -14.49
C ALA A 149 0.24 -4.79 -15.66
N GLY A 150 -1.01 -5.22 -15.46
CA GLY A 150 -1.96 -5.49 -16.53
C GLY A 150 -2.36 -4.31 -17.45
N SER A 151 -2.06 -3.06 -17.11
CA SER A 151 -2.26 -1.91 -18.01
C SER A 151 -1.10 -1.65 -18.97
N GLY A 152 0.06 -2.31 -18.78
CA GLY A 152 1.28 -2.11 -19.59
C GLY A 152 2.03 -0.80 -19.34
N ASN A 153 1.39 0.19 -18.69
CA ASN A 153 1.92 1.55 -18.49
C ASN A 153 2.35 1.80 -17.04
N GLY A 154 2.87 0.77 -16.35
CA GLY A 154 3.10 0.79 -14.90
C GLY A 154 4.53 0.41 -14.50
N LEU A 155 4.65 -0.07 -13.27
CA LEU A 155 5.86 -0.73 -12.82
C LEU A 155 5.90 -2.16 -13.37
N ASN A 156 7.02 -2.54 -13.98
CA ASN A 156 7.20 -3.85 -14.59
C ASN A 156 8.26 -4.65 -13.84
N LEU A 157 7.87 -5.74 -13.16
CA LEU A 157 8.82 -6.60 -12.46
C LEU A 157 9.59 -7.45 -13.48
N ARG A 158 10.84 -7.10 -13.74
CA ARG A 158 11.67 -7.78 -14.74
C ARG A 158 12.58 -8.84 -14.17
N ALA A 159 13.09 -8.62 -12.96
CA ALA A 159 14.05 -9.53 -12.36
C ALA A 159 13.96 -9.61 -10.84
N VAL A 160 14.37 -10.75 -10.32
CA VAL A 160 14.62 -11.00 -8.90
C VAL A 160 16.04 -11.54 -8.75
N VAL A 161 16.85 -10.90 -7.92
CA VAL A 161 18.21 -11.34 -7.60
C VAL A 161 18.19 -12.12 -6.29
N ILE A 162 18.76 -13.32 -6.31
CA ILE A 162 18.87 -14.20 -5.14
C ILE A 162 20.21 -14.93 -5.11
N ARG A 163 20.55 -15.49 -3.95
CA ARG A 163 21.61 -16.51 -3.86
C ARG A 163 21.09 -17.84 -4.38
N SER A 164 21.95 -18.59 -5.06
CA SER A 164 21.62 -19.95 -5.49
C SER A 164 21.60 -20.89 -4.29
N ASN A 165 20.56 -21.72 -4.17
CA ASN A 165 20.49 -22.81 -3.20
C ASN A 165 20.64 -24.19 -3.86
N GLY A 166 21.17 -24.24 -5.09
CA GLY A 166 21.33 -25.48 -5.85
C GLY A 166 20.10 -25.89 -6.65
N GLU A 167 19.97 -27.18 -6.91
CA GLU A 167 18.97 -27.76 -7.80
C GLU A 167 17.54 -27.53 -7.30
N GLY A 168 16.63 -27.15 -8.22
CA GLY A 168 15.22 -26.95 -7.90
C GLY A 168 14.88 -25.64 -7.18
N ASP A 169 15.83 -24.71 -6.98
CA ASP A 169 15.57 -23.44 -6.28
C ASP A 169 14.42 -22.65 -6.92
N LEU A 170 14.42 -22.47 -8.25
CA LEU A 170 13.38 -21.73 -8.98
C LEU A 170 11.98 -22.33 -8.76
N ALA A 171 11.86 -23.67 -8.81
CA ALA A 171 10.60 -24.36 -8.53
C ALA A 171 10.14 -24.14 -7.07
N LYS A 172 11.08 -24.10 -6.13
CA LYS A 172 10.78 -23.77 -4.72
C LYS A 172 10.34 -22.32 -4.56
N ARG A 173 10.99 -21.36 -5.24
CA ARG A 173 10.58 -19.94 -5.25
C ARG A 173 9.17 -19.78 -5.80
N ALA A 174 8.84 -20.46 -6.90
CA ALA A 174 7.49 -20.49 -7.46
C ALA A 174 6.47 -21.06 -6.47
N SER A 175 6.82 -22.13 -5.75
CA SER A 175 5.94 -22.73 -4.74
C SER A 175 5.67 -21.78 -3.57
N LEU A 176 6.69 -21.08 -3.07
CA LEU A 176 6.59 -20.08 -2.00
C LEU A 176 5.83 -18.82 -2.43
N LEU A 177 5.88 -18.45 -3.72
CA LEU A 177 5.03 -17.39 -4.25
C LEU A 177 3.57 -17.86 -4.33
N ARG A 178 3.34 -19.10 -4.79
CA ARG A 178 2.01 -19.70 -4.99
C ARG A 178 1.24 -19.90 -3.69
N ARG A 179 1.91 -20.26 -2.59
CA ARG A 179 1.28 -20.58 -1.30
C ARG A 179 1.94 -19.79 -0.19
N ASP A 180 1.15 -18.97 0.49
CA ASP A 180 1.56 -18.21 1.67
C ASP A 180 0.63 -18.55 2.85
N SER A 181 1.21 -18.80 4.03
CA SER A 181 0.44 -19.21 5.22
C SER A 181 -0.40 -18.09 5.82
N VAL A 182 -0.05 -16.83 5.57
CA VAL A 182 -0.76 -15.65 6.09
C VAL A 182 -1.60 -15.05 4.97
N HIS A 183 -0.99 -14.78 3.83
CA HIS A 183 -1.62 -14.06 2.70
C HIS A 183 -2.28 -15.00 1.70
N GLY A 184 -2.47 -16.27 2.05
CA GLY A 184 -3.13 -17.27 1.22
C GLY A 184 -2.46 -17.55 -0.13
N GLN A 185 -3.27 -18.05 -1.06
CA GLN A 185 -2.80 -18.43 -2.40
C GLN A 185 -2.53 -17.20 -3.27
N PHE A 186 -1.58 -17.33 -4.19
CA PHE A 186 -1.38 -16.33 -5.23
C PHE A 186 -2.59 -16.26 -6.14
N ASN A 187 -3.12 -15.04 -6.38
CA ASN A 187 -4.26 -14.82 -7.27
C ASN A 187 -3.80 -14.80 -8.73
N GLY A 188 -3.57 -15.99 -9.31
CA GLY A 188 -3.13 -16.09 -10.69
C GLY A 188 -2.38 -17.38 -11.04
N THR A 189 -1.75 -17.36 -12.21
CA THR A 189 -0.97 -18.48 -12.73
C THR A 189 0.52 -18.21 -12.56
N ILE A 190 1.29 -19.28 -12.32
CA ILE A 190 2.76 -19.25 -12.26
C ILE A 190 3.29 -20.44 -13.04
N LYS A 191 4.02 -20.17 -14.13
CA LYS A 191 4.78 -21.16 -14.90
C LYS A 191 6.27 -20.98 -14.59
N VAL A 192 6.98 -22.09 -14.43
CA VAL A 192 8.45 -22.12 -14.29
C VAL A 192 9.04 -22.39 -15.66
N ASP A 193 9.98 -21.55 -16.08
CA ASP A 193 10.79 -21.75 -17.27
C ASP A 193 12.26 -21.90 -16.85
N ASN A 194 12.74 -23.15 -16.88
CA ASN A 194 14.11 -23.48 -16.48
C ASN A 194 15.14 -23.12 -17.56
N GLU A 195 14.74 -23.07 -18.84
CA GLU A 195 15.66 -22.74 -19.94
C GLU A 195 16.16 -21.31 -19.82
N THR A 196 15.24 -20.41 -19.44
CA THR A 196 15.56 -18.98 -19.31
C THR A 196 15.68 -18.50 -17.86
N ASN A 197 15.70 -19.44 -16.91
CA ASN A 197 15.69 -19.25 -15.46
C ASN A 197 14.69 -18.17 -15.02
N SER A 198 13.42 -18.33 -15.40
CA SER A 198 12.39 -17.32 -15.20
C SER A 198 11.07 -17.88 -14.66
N LEU A 199 10.31 -17.01 -13.99
CA LEU A 199 8.92 -17.26 -13.66
C LEU A 199 8.02 -16.43 -14.58
N ILE A 200 7.00 -17.06 -15.13
CA ILE A 200 5.96 -16.38 -15.89
C ILE A 200 4.71 -16.33 -15.01
N ALA A 201 4.42 -15.16 -14.44
CA ALA A 201 3.33 -14.97 -13.48
C ALA A 201 2.29 -13.98 -14.03
N ASN A 202 1.06 -14.43 -14.27
CA ASN A 202 0.01 -13.65 -14.95
C ASN A 202 0.48 -12.98 -16.26
N GLY A 203 1.32 -13.69 -17.03
CA GLY A 203 1.93 -13.19 -18.27
C GLY A 203 3.21 -12.38 -18.09
N ASN A 204 3.57 -11.97 -16.86
CA ASN A 204 4.80 -11.24 -16.58
C ASN A 204 5.99 -12.19 -16.56
N VAL A 205 7.00 -11.94 -17.40
CA VAL A 205 8.24 -12.72 -17.44
C VAL A 205 9.25 -12.11 -16.47
N ILE A 206 9.58 -12.87 -15.43
CA ILE A 206 10.44 -12.42 -14.33
C ILE A 206 11.70 -13.29 -14.30
N LYS A 207 12.84 -12.70 -14.65
CA LYS A 207 14.15 -13.37 -14.61
C LYS A 207 14.62 -13.59 -13.17
N PHE A 208 15.14 -14.76 -12.87
CA PHE A 208 15.84 -15.00 -11.61
C PHE A 208 17.34 -14.95 -11.89
N ILE A 209 18.02 -13.98 -11.26
CA ILE A 209 19.45 -13.75 -11.41
C ILE A 209 20.12 -14.26 -10.15
N HIS A 210 21.14 -15.10 -10.30
CA HIS A 210 21.89 -15.62 -9.17
C HIS A 210 23.13 -14.76 -8.92
N SER A 211 23.19 -14.11 -7.76
CA SER A 211 24.39 -13.39 -7.31
C SER A 211 24.48 -13.33 -5.79
N ASP A 212 25.70 -13.47 -5.28
CA ASP A 212 26.02 -13.30 -3.86
C ASP A 212 26.47 -11.88 -3.51
N ASP A 213 26.86 -11.10 -4.52
CA ASP A 213 27.38 -9.74 -4.43
C ASP A 213 26.66 -8.82 -5.45
N PRO A 214 26.02 -7.73 -5.00
CA PRO A 214 25.36 -6.80 -5.91
C PRO A 214 26.32 -6.16 -6.93
N ALA A 215 27.62 -6.08 -6.65
CA ALA A 215 28.60 -5.45 -7.53
C ALA A 215 28.81 -6.21 -8.86
N ASN A 216 28.44 -7.50 -8.91
CA ASN A 216 28.77 -8.40 -10.01
C ASN A 216 27.66 -8.55 -11.07
N VAL A 217 26.55 -7.83 -10.94
CA VAL A 217 25.41 -7.97 -11.86
C VAL A 217 25.38 -6.78 -12.83
N ASP A 218 25.41 -7.07 -14.13
CA ASP A 218 25.06 -6.12 -15.18
C ASP A 218 23.63 -6.42 -15.64
N TYR A 219 22.71 -5.47 -15.43
CA TYR A 219 21.30 -5.67 -15.76
C TYR A 219 21.00 -5.44 -17.24
N THR A 220 21.90 -4.74 -17.96
CA THR A 220 21.73 -4.46 -19.40
C THR A 220 21.84 -5.73 -20.23
N GLU A 221 22.58 -6.74 -19.77
CA GLU A 221 22.64 -8.08 -20.37
C GLU A 221 21.27 -8.78 -20.43
N TYR A 222 20.34 -8.38 -19.56
CA TYR A 222 18.97 -8.89 -19.51
C TYR A 222 17.94 -7.96 -20.17
N GLY A 223 18.41 -6.92 -20.86
CA GLY A 223 17.57 -5.88 -21.47
C GLY A 223 16.77 -5.10 -20.43
N ILE A 224 17.38 -4.84 -19.27
CA ILE A 224 16.84 -4.03 -18.18
C ILE A 224 17.67 -2.75 -18.12
N ASP A 225 17.03 -1.65 -18.47
CA ASP A 225 17.64 -0.32 -18.50
C ASP A 225 16.83 0.64 -17.63
N ASN A 226 17.52 1.56 -16.95
CA ASN A 226 16.90 2.61 -16.14
C ASN A 226 15.90 2.06 -15.10
N ALA A 227 16.17 0.91 -14.49
CA ALA A 227 15.29 0.28 -13.53
C ALA A 227 15.40 0.89 -12.12
N ILE A 228 14.38 0.64 -11.29
CA ILE A 228 14.45 0.84 -9.85
C ILE A 228 14.71 -0.50 -9.18
N LEU A 229 15.79 -0.59 -8.41
CA LEU A 229 16.10 -1.75 -7.59
C LEU A 229 15.50 -1.58 -6.20
N ILE A 230 14.79 -2.60 -5.72
CA ILE A 230 14.25 -2.66 -4.36
C ILE A 230 15.08 -3.67 -3.56
N ASP A 231 15.85 -3.19 -2.58
CA ASP A 231 16.60 -4.07 -1.66
C ASP A 231 15.69 -4.54 -0.53
N ASN A 232 15.30 -5.81 -0.62
CA ASN A 232 14.47 -6.52 0.35
C ASN A 232 15.29 -7.34 1.35
N THR A 233 16.62 -7.33 1.25
CA THR A 233 17.51 -8.09 2.14
C THR A 233 17.79 -7.34 3.44
N GLY A 234 17.84 -6.01 3.38
CA GLY A 234 18.17 -5.17 4.54
C GLY A 234 19.59 -5.34 5.06
N LYS A 235 20.46 -6.01 4.30
CA LYS A 235 21.85 -6.29 4.69
C LYS A 235 22.66 -4.99 4.74
N TRP A 236 22.47 -4.11 3.76
CA TRP A 236 23.05 -2.78 3.72
C TRP A 236 22.02 -1.75 4.12
N ARG A 237 22.45 -0.74 4.87
CA ARG A 237 21.55 0.28 5.42
C ARG A 237 22.08 1.70 5.30
N ASP A 238 23.34 1.87 4.92
CA ASP A 238 23.99 3.16 4.67
C ASP A 238 24.17 3.39 3.16
N ARG A 239 24.51 4.62 2.79
CA ARG A 239 24.68 5.02 1.40
C ARG A 239 25.76 4.22 0.69
N ASP A 240 26.90 4.02 1.33
CA ASP A 240 28.04 3.29 0.75
C ASP A 240 27.66 1.84 0.43
N GLY A 241 27.01 1.14 1.37
CA GLY A 241 26.56 -0.23 1.15
C GLY A 241 25.53 -0.33 0.03
N LEU A 242 24.54 0.57 0.01
CA LEU A 242 23.47 0.59 -0.99
C LEU A 242 23.96 1.02 -2.38
N SER A 243 25.02 1.82 -2.45
CA SER A 243 25.61 2.28 -3.73
C SER A 243 26.16 1.13 -4.57
N ASN A 244 26.47 -0.02 -3.96
CA ASN A 244 26.88 -1.21 -4.69
C ASN A 244 25.79 -1.76 -5.62
N HIS A 245 24.52 -1.41 -5.38
CA HIS A 245 23.40 -1.77 -6.25
C HIS A 245 23.28 -0.87 -7.49
N LEU A 246 23.96 0.29 -7.53
CA LEU A 246 23.95 1.19 -8.69
C LEU A 246 24.86 0.62 -9.79
N ARG A 247 24.35 -0.43 -10.45
CA ARG A 247 25.00 -1.13 -11.55
C ARG A 247 24.40 -0.74 -12.90
N PRO A 248 25.07 -1.03 -14.03
CA PRO A 248 24.49 -0.78 -15.35
C PRO A 248 23.07 -1.34 -15.43
N GLY A 249 22.14 -0.50 -15.87
CA GLY A 249 20.70 -0.79 -15.90
C GLY A 249 19.91 -0.36 -14.66
N ILE A 250 20.54 -0.03 -13.52
CA ILE A 250 19.85 0.49 -12.32
C ILE A 250 20.05 2.00 -12.20
N ALA A 251 18.94 2.73 -12.13
CA ALA A 251 18.95 4.18 -11.97
C ALA A 251 18.76 4.63 -10.52
N LYS A 252 17.92 3.92 -9.76
CA LYS A 252 17.61 4.22 -8.35
C LYS A 252 17.51 2.95 -7.51
N VAL A 253 17.78 3.08 -6.21
CA VAL A 253 17.74 2.03 -5.20
C VAL A 253 16.80 2.44 -4.07
N LEU A 254 15.86 1.57 -3.72
CA LEU A 254 14.97 1.72 -2.58
C LEU A 254 15.18 0.58 -1.59
N LEU A 255 15.61 0.91 -0.37
CA LEU A 255 15.75 -0.03 0.73
C LEU A 255 14.40 -0.23 1.45
N THR A 256 14.00 -1.47 1.70
CA THR A 256 12.77 -1.79 2.46
C THR A 256 13.00 -1.91 3.98
N ALA A 257 13.88 -1.09 4.54
CA ALA A 257 14.18 -0.99 5.97
C ALA A 257 14.70 0.42 6.29
N PRO A 258 14.72 0.89 7.56
CA PRO A 258 15.17 2.23 7.87
C PRO A 258 16.64 2.45 7.49
N GLY A 259 16.88 3.51 6.72
CA GLY A 259 18.22 3.98 6.34
C GLY A 259 19.01 4.51 7.54
N LYS A 260 20.32 4.29 7.52
CA LYS A 260 21.32 4.85 8.43
C LYS A 260 22.01 6.05 7.78
N GLY A 261 22.60 6.89 8.63
CA GLY A 261 23.28 8.09 8.17
C GLY A 261 22.31 9.04 7.46
N ASP A 262 22.70 9.43 6.25
CA ASP A 262 22.06 10.43 5.40
C ASP A 262 21.07 9.83 4.38
N VAL A 263 20.81 8.52 4.41
CA VAL A 263 19.82 7.90 3.53
C VAL A 263 18.41 8.40 3.91
N PRO A 264 17.67 9.05 2.99
CA PRO A 264 16.35 9.60 3.28
C PRO A 264 15.32 8.50 3.52
N ASN A 265 14.59 8.60 4.64
CA ASN A 265 13.47 7.74 4.96
C ASN A 265 12.17 8.36 4.43
N ILE A 266 11.51 7.66 3.53
CA ILE A 266 10.29 8.11 2.86
C ILE A 266 9.09 7.44 3.52
N VAL A 267 8.11 8.26 3.88
CA VAL A 267 6.72 7.85 4.12
C VAL A 267 5.89 8.52 3.02
N HIS A 268 5.51 7.74 2.00
CA HIS A 268 4.67 8.24 0.91
C HIS A 268 3.35 8.77 1.47
N GLY A 269 2.79 9.83 0.91
CA GLY A 269 1.67 10.57 1.48
C GLY A 269 2.03 11.61 2.55
N VAL A 270 3.24 11.58 3.12
CA VAL A 270 3.65 12.52 4.19
C VAL A 270 4.84 13.40 3.77
N ASN A 271 6.04 12.84 3.63
CA ASN A 271 7.24 13.64 3.32
C ASN A 271 7.76 13.47 1.89
N HIS A 272 7.18 12.54 1.12
CA HIS A 272 7.63 12.23 -0.24
C HIS A 272 7.75 13.45 -1.17
N LEU A 273 6.88 14.46 -1.06
CA LEU A 273 6.92 15.66 -1.92
C LEU A 273 8.10 16.60 -1.63
N THR A 274 8.79 16.43 -0.50
CA THR A 274 9.96 17.25 -0.12
C THR A 274 11.29 16.62 -0.54
N LEU A 275 11.23 15.47 -1.21
CA LEU A 275 12.42 14.71 -1.57
C LEU A 275 13.13 15.33 -2.76
N ASP A 276 14.46 15.34 -2.67
CA ASP A 276 15.33 15.54 -3.81
C ASP A 276 15.35 14.27 -4.66
N LEU A 277 14.65 14.33 -5.81
CA LEU A 277 14.52 13.23 -6.75
C LEU A 277 15.79 13.00 -7.59
N ASP A 278 16.78 13.88 -7.54
CA ASP A 278 18.07 13.68 -8.21
C ASP A 278 18.95 12.67 -7.45
N GLN A 279 18.62 12.42 -6.17
CA GLN A 279 19.26 11.34 -5.43
C GLN A 279 18.91 9.97 -6.03
N GLN A 280 19.83 9.02 -5.85
CA GLN A 280 19.67 7.66 -6.38
C GLN A 280 19.32 6.63 -5.31
N ILE A 281 19.46 6.94 -4.02
CA ILE A 281 19.35 5.96 -2.93
C ILE A 281 18.39 6.47 -1.88
N PHE A 282 17.36 5.67 -1.60
CA PHE A 282 16.29 6.01 -0.68
C PHE A 282 15.94 4.82 0.22
N SER A 283 15.19 5.07 1.29
CA SER A 283 14.62 4.05 2.17
C SER A 283 13.11 4.25 2.30
N CYS A 284 12.34 3.16 2.30
CA CYS A 284 10.91 3.17 2.60
C CYS A 284 10.64 3.06 4.12
N ALA A 285 11.60 3.48 4.97
CA ALA A 285 11.51 3.43 6.43
C ALA A 285 11.18 2.01 6.97
N SER A 286 10.41 1.90 8.05
CA SER A 286 9.90 0.63 8.58
C SER A 286 8.38 0.56 8.46
N CYS A 287 7.81 -0.65 8.61
CA CYS A 287 6.36 -0.86 8.69
C CYS A 287 5.74 0.00 9.81
N THR A 288 6.30 0.01 11.01
CA THR A 288 5.79 0.83 12.12
C THR A 288 5.87 2.32 11.79
N THR A 289 6.95 2.81 11.19
CA THR A 289 7.06 4.21 10.78
C THR A 289 5.95 4.60 9.78
N ASN A 290 5.74 3.77 8.76
CA ASN A 290 4.67 3.98 7.79
C ASN A 290 3.27 3.93 8.42
N ALA A 291 3.09 3.16 9.50
CA ALA A 291 1.81 3.04 10.19
C ALA A 291 1.51 4.21 11.15
N ILE A 292 2.52 4.78 11.81
CA ILE A 292 2.30 5.83 12.83
C ILE A 292 2.39 7.24 12.25
N VAL A 293 3.20 7.46 11.22
CA VAL A 293 3.45 8.81 10.70
C VAL A 293 2.22 9.44 10.05
N PRO A 294 1.42 8.72 9.22
CA PRO A 294 0.20 9.29 8.65
C PRO A 294 -0.84 9.78 9.68
N PRO A 295 -1.21 9.01 10.73
CA PRO A 295 -2.15 9.51 11.73
C PRO A 295 -1.55 10.62 12.60
N LEU A 296 -0.24 10.58 12.89
CA LEU A 296 0.43 11.69 13.59
C LEU A 296 0.38 12.98 12.77
N LYS A 297 0.59 12.91 11.45
CA LYS A 297 0.47 14.06 10.55
C LYS A 297 -0.96 14.62 10.58
N ALA A 298 -1.96 13.77 10.44
CA ALA A 298 -3.36 14.20 10.48
C ALA A 298 -3.69 14.92 11.79
N MET A 299 -3.30 14.35 12.94
CA MET A 299 -3.59 14.92 14.26
C MET A 299 -2.80 16.20 14.54
N ASP A 300 -1.54 16.28 14.10
CA ASP A 300 -0.72 17.48 14.28
C ASP A 300 -1.21 18.65 13.42
N ASP A 301 -1.61 18.39 12.18
CA ASP A 301 -2.15 19.42 11.29
C ASP A 301 -3.43 20.06 11.84
N GLU A 302 -4.32 19.25 12.43
CA GLU A 302 -5.64 19.71 12.88
C GLU A 302 -5.62 20.27 14.31
N TYR A 303 -4.95 19.57 15.23
CA TYR A 303 -5.02 19.87 16.67
C TYR A 303 -3.69 20.33 17.27
N GLY A 304 -2.57 20.10 16.56
CA GLY A 304 -1.21 20.28 17.08
C GLY A 304 -0.85 19.28 18.18
N ILE A 305 0.31 18.65 18.11
CA ILE A 305 0.77 17.69 19.12
C ILE A 305 1.90 18.28 19.96
N SER A 306 1.73 18.28 21.28
CA SER A 306 2.76 18.72 22.24
C SER A 306 3.63 17.57 22.76
N ARG A 307 3.04 16.38 22.96
CA ARG A 307 3.74 15.15 23.38
C ARG A 307 3.12 13.93 22.74
N CYS A 308 3.94 12.92 22.48
CA CYS A 308 3.50 11.64 21.93
C CYS A 308 4.28 10.49 22.59
N HIS A 309 3.55 9.48 23.04
CA HIS A 309 4.10 8.16 23.35
C HIS A 309 3.56 7.13 22.37
N VAL A 310 4.46 6.42 21.70
CA VAL A 310 4.13 5.37 20.74
C VAL A 310 4.46 4.01 21.34
N GLU A 311 3.44 3.21 21.63
CA GLU A 311 3.63 1.80 21.95
C GLU A 311 3.18 0.95 20.76
N THR A 312 3.91 -0.12 20.44
CA THR A 312 3.50 -1.02 19.37
C THR A 312 3.46 -2.47 19.86
N VAL A 313 2.28 -3.06 19.77
CA VAL A 313 2.05 -4.50 19.90
C VAL A 313 2.27 -5.11 18.52
N HIS A 314 3.44 -5.69 18.31
CA HIS A 314 3.91 -6.07 16.99
C HIS A 314 3.97 -7.59 16.83
N SER A 315 3.41 -8.10 15.75
CA SER A 315 3.59 -9.51 15.35
C SER A 315 5.08 -9.87 15.26
N PHE A 316 5.41 -11.14 15.51
CA PHE A 316 6.80 -11.56 15.40
C PHE A 316 7.29 -11.51 13.95
N THR A 317 8.60 -11.43 13.76
CA THR A 317 9.23 -11.37 12.42
C THR A 317 10.34 -12.41 12.31
N ASN A 318 10.89 -12.59 11.11
CA ASN A 318 12.01 -13.51 10.86
C ASN A 318 13.31 -13.18 11.63
N ASP A 319 13.41 -11.99 12.24
CA ASP A 319 14.54 -11.63 13.14
C ASP A 319 14.48 -12.39 14.48
N GLN A 320 13.30 -12.91 14.87
CA GLN A 320 13.11 -13.64 16.13
C GLN A 320 13.25 -15.15 15.95
N ASN A 321 13.68 -15.83 17.01
CA ASN A 321 13.89 -17.27 16.99
C ASN A 321 12.59 -18.05 17.23
N LEU A 322 12.43 -19.18 16.54
CA LEU A 322 11.32 -20.12 16.78
C LEU A 322 11.46 -20.83 18.12
N LEU A 323 12.68 -21.14 18.54
CA LEU A 323 13.02 -21.74 19.83
C LEU A 323 14.06 -20.87 20.53
N ASP A 324 14.21 -21.02 21.84
CA ASP A 324 15.21 -20.28 22.60
C ASP A 324 16.61 -20.53 22.01
N ASN A 325 17.24 -19.47 21.49
CA ASN A 325 18.57 -19.54 20.86
C ASN A 325 19.27 -18.16 20.94
N TYR A 326 20.57 -18.13 20.66
CA TYR A 326 21.36 -16.91 20.66
C TYR A 326 20.76 -15.86 19.73
N HIS A 327 20.72 -14.63 20.22
CA HIS A 327 20.37 -13.45 19.45
C HIS A 327 21.11 -12.25 20.05
N LYS A 328 21.52 -11.28 19.23
CA LYS A 328 22.28 -10.08 19.66
C LYS A 328 21.53 -9.18 20.63
N ALA A 329 20.19 -9.27 20.66
CA ALA A 329 19.32 -8.56 21.58
C ALA A 329 18.73 -9.56 22.57
N ASP A 330 18.99 -9.36 23.85
CA ASP A 330 18.79 -10.33 24.93
C ASP A 330 17.41 -10.99 24.93
N ARG A 331 16.34 -10.19 24.84
CA ARG A 331 14.96 -10.70 24.94
C ARG A 331 14.47 -11.37 23.66
N ARG A 332 15.05 -11.05 22.49
CA ARG A 332 14.62 -11.60 21.18
C ARG A 332 15.17 -13.00 20.89
N GLY A 333 16.11 -13.48 21.70
CA GLY A 333 16.58 -14.86 21.64
C GLY A 333 15.55 -15.88 22.11
N ARG A 334 14.54 -15.43 22.88
CA ARG A 334 13.45 -16.27 23.39
C ARG A 334 12.44 -16.59 22.28
N SER A 335 11.85 -17.77 22.38
CA SER A 335 10.91 -18.32 21.41
C SER A 335 9.73 -17.38 21.13
N ALA A 336 9.60 -16.93 19.88
CA ALA A 336 8.60 -15.96 19.45
C ALA A 336 7.13 -16.45 19.63
N PRO A 337 6.77 -17.71 19.33
CA PRO A 337 5.38 -18.17 19.45
C PRO A 337 4.83 -18.30 20.88
N PHE A 338 5.65 -18.08 21.91
CA PHE A 338 5.23 -18.29 23.31
C PHE A 338 5.37 -17.06 24.22
N ASN A 339 5.98 -15.96 23.74
CA ASN A 339 6.39 -14.86 24.61
C ASN A 339 5.89 -13.49 24.15
N LEU A 340 5.61 -12.63 25.13
CA LEU A 340 5.52 -11.19 24.95
C LEU A 340 6.92 -10.60 25.18
N VAL A 341 7.53 -10.01 24.14
CA VAL A 341 8.93 -9.56 24.17
C VAL A 341 9.01 -8.04 24.10
N LEU A 342 9.30 -7.42 25.24
CA LEU A 342 9.56 -5.98 25.34
C LEU A 342 10.89 -5.60 24.66
N THR A 343 10.83 -4.66 23.72
CA THR A 343 12.00 -4.14 22.98
C THR A 343 11.87 -2.63 22.78
N GLU A 344 13.01 -1.96 22.64
CA GLU A 344 13.04 -0.57 22.17
C GLU A 344 12.54 -0.48 20.72
N THR A 345 11.95 0.65 20.39
CA THR A 345 11.50 1.00 19.04
C THR A 345 12.22 2.26 18.55
N GLY A 346 12.49 2.31 17.25
CA GLY A 346 13.05 3.50 16.61
C GLY A 346 12.02 4.59 16.31
N ALA A 347 10.80 4.50 16.89
CA ALA A 347 9.67 5.38 16.57
C ALA A 347 10.02 6.87 16.66
N ALA A 348 10.63 7.32 17.77
CA ALA A 348 10.98 8.73 17.96
C ALA A 348 11.92 9.25 16.85
N SER A 349 13.04 8.56 16.61
CA SER A 349 13.98 8.93 15.54
C SER A 349 13.33 8.86 14.15
N ALA A 350 12.44 7.90 13.92
CA ALA A 350 11.76 7.74 12.65
C ALA A 350 10.76 8.86 12.39
N VAL A 351 9.98 9.26 13.40
CA VAL A 351 9.05 10.38 13.28
C VAL A 351 9.82 11.68 13.08
N SER A 352 10.89 11.96 13.84
CA SER A 352 11.70 13.18 13.62
C SER A 352 12.29 13.27 12.20
N LYS A 353 12.61 12.13 11.57
CA LYS A 353 13.07 12.09 10.17
C LYS A 353 11.93 12.29 9.15
N ALA A 354 10.74 11.77 9.44
CA ALA A 354 9.60 11.81 8.53
C ALA A 354 8.75 13.06 8.67
N MET A 355 8.78 13.71 9.84
CA MET A 355 8.04 14.92 10.19
C MET A 355 9.00 15.87 10.92
N PRO A 356 9.96 16.51 10.22
CA PRO A 356 10.96 17.37 10.85
C PRO A 356 10.35 18.60 11.54
N ASP A 357 9.19 19.06 11.07
CA ASP A 357 8.49 20.22 11.63
C ASP A 357 7.68 19.89 12.90
N LEU A 358 7.52 18.60 13.23
CA LEU A 358 6.81 18.16 14.44
C LEU A 358 7.66 18.47 15.68
N LYS A 359 7.23 19.44 16.48
CA LYS A 359 7.93 19.90 17.69
C LYS A 359 7.60 19.07 18.94
N ALA A 360 6.75 18.05 18.81
CA ALA A 360 6.32 17.21 19.91
C ALA A 360 7.49 16.44 20.54
N LYS A 361 7.42 16.22 21.86
CA LYS A 361 8.33 15.27 22.54
C LYS A 361 7.83 13.85 22.29
N ILE A 362 8.65 13.04 21.62
CA ILE A 362 8.27 11.68 21.22
C ILE A 362 9.07 10.64 22.01
N SER A 363 8.36 9.65 22.53
CA SER A 363 8.94 8.44 23.12
C SER A 363 8.27 7.21 22.52
N GLY A 364 8.85 6.03 22.72
CA GLY A 364 8.14 4.81 22.34
C GLY A 364 8.75 3.52 22.83
N SER A 365 7.92 2.49 22.84
CA SER A 365 8.22 1.11 23.19
C SER A 365 7.62 0.14 22.16
N SER A 366 8.04 -1.12 22.19
CA SER A 366 7.39 -2.18 21.42
C SER A 366 7.33 -3.47 22.22
N ILE A 367 6.23 -4.20 22.04
CA ILE A 367 6.00 -5.53 22.57
C ILE A 367 5.83 -6.46 21.38
N ARG A 368 6.73 -7.44 21.20
CA ARG A 368 6.50 -8.51 20.20
C ARG A 368 5.54 -9.54 20.77
N VAL A 369 4.58 -9.98 19.97
CA VAL A 369 3.53 -10.91 20.42
C VAL A 369 3.44 -12.16 19.52
N PRO A 370 2.87 -13.28 20.02
CA PRO A 370 2.72 -14.54 19.29
C PRO A 370 1.72 -14.56 18.11
N THR A 371 1.62 -13.48 17.35
CA THR A 371 0.82 -13.43 16.12
C THR A 371 1.74 -13.36 14.91
N PRO A 372 1.41 -14.06 13.80
CA PRO A 372 2.29 -14.17 12.65
C PRO A 372 2.29 -12.93 11.76
N ASP A 373 1.22 -12.13 11.82
CA ASP A 373 1.08 -10.89 11.06
C ASP A 373 -0.02 -10.00 11.65
N VAL A 374 -0.07 -8.77 11.16
CA VAL A 374 -0.83 -7.64 11.68
C VAL A 374 -0.31 -7.19 13.04
N SER A 375 -0.12 -5.89 13.16
CA SER A 375 0.37 -5.24 14.36
C SER A 375 -0.54 -4.08 14.71
N MET A 376 -0.38 -3.56 15.91
CA MET A 376 -1.12 -2.42 16.40
C MET A 376 -0.15 -1.39 16.98
N ALA A 377 -0.38 -0.12 16.68
CA ALA A 377 0.24 1.01 17.34
C ALA A 377 -0.79 1.69 18.24
N ILE A 378 -0.34 2.10 19.41
CA ILE A 378 -1.08 2.86 20.40
C ILE A 378 -0.38 4.22 20.45
N LEU A 379 -1.08 5.25 19.99
CA LEU A 379 -0.59 6.62 19.95
C LEU A 379 -1.25 7.39 21.09
N ASN A 380 -0.53 7.58 22.19
CA ASN A 380 -0.96 8.44 23.29
C ASN A 380 -0.44 9.86 23.02
N LEU A 381 -1.37 10.78 22.78
CA LEU A 381 -1.14 12.13 22.27
C LEU A 381 -1.63 13.16 23.29
N GLN A 382 -0.78 14.15 23.55
CA GLN A 382 -1.19 15.39 24.20
C GLN A 382 -1.30 16.48 23.13
N LEU A 383 -2.49 17.04 22.96
CA LEU A 383 -2.80 18.03 21.93
C LEU A 383 -2.60 19.47 22.43
N HIS A 384 -2.49 20.41 21.51
CA HIS A 384 -2.54 21.85 21.81
C HIS A 384 -3.98 22.37 21.84
N ARG A 385 -4.82 21.86 20.93
CA ARG A 385 -6.26 22.14 20.87
C ARG A 385 -7.03 20.95 21.46
N PRO A 386 -7.81 21.16 22.54
CA PRO A 386 -8.74 20.14 23.03
C PRO A 386 -9.78 19.75 21.97
N THR A 387 -10.31 18.53 22.06
CA THR A 387 -11.28 17.97 21.10
C THR A 387 -12.25 17.01 21.80
N THR A 388 -13.26 16.54 21.07
CA THR A 388 -14.15 15.45 21.50
C THR A 388 -13.89 14.17 20.71
N LYS A 389 -14.39 13.05 21.20
CA LYS A 389 -14.30 11.76 20.49
C LYS A 389 -14.98 11.84 19.13
N GLU A 390 -16.16 12.44 19.07
CA GLU A 390 -16.94 12.61 17.85
C GLU A 390 -16.22 13.47 16.83
N GLU A 391 -15.67 14.62 17.23
CA GLU A 391 -14.93 15.53 16.35
C GLU A 391 -13.67 14.85 15.79
N THR A 392 -12.89 14.19 16.66
CA THR A 392 -11.65 13.50 16.28
C THR A 392 -11.89 12.37 15.30
N LEU A 393 -12.90 11.53 15.57
CA LEU A 393 -13.21 10.39 14.72
C LEU A 393 -13.80 10.82 13.38
N GLU A 394 -14.63 11.85 13.36
CA GLU A 394 -15.15 12.41 12.11
C GLU A 394 -14.03 12.95 11.24
N TYR A 395 -13.10 13.72 11.81
CA TYR A 395 -11.93 14.23 11.09
C TYR A 395 -11.07 13.09 10.51
N LEU A 396 -10.71 12.09 11.32
CA LEU A 396 -9.90 10.95 10.86
C LEU A 396 -10.62 10.10 9.81
N ARG A 397 -11.95 9.95 9.93
CA ARG A 397 -12.78 9.30 8.90
C ARG A 397 -12.71 10.07 7.58
N GLN A 398 -12.85 11.40 7.59
CA GLN A 398 -12.74 12.21 6.38
C GLN A 398 -11.34 12.15 5.75
N ALA A 399 -10.29 12.18 6.58
CA ALA A 399 -8.90 12.03 6.14
C ALA A 399 -8.59 10.65 5.52
N SER A 400 -9.36 9.61 5.87
CA SER A 400 -9.29 8.28 5.24
C SER A 400 -10.03 8.21 3.89
N LEU A 401 -11.03 9.07 3.68
CA LEU A 401 -11.83 9.09 2.45
C LEU A 401 -11.23 9.93 1.34
N SER A 402 -10.64 11.07 1.71
CA SER A 402 -10.24 12.11 0.75
C SER A 402 -8.92 12.78 1.16
N GLY A 403 -8.37 13.57 0.24
CA GLY A 403 -7.13 14.29 0.48
C GLY A 403 -5.86 13.41 0.44
N PRO A 404 -4.71 13.97 0.84
CA PRO A 404 -3.39 13.37 0.62
C PRO A 404 -3.15 12.08 1.42
N LEU A 405 -3.86 11.88 2.52
CA LEU A 405 -3.70 10.72 3.41
C LEU A 405 -4.67 9.57 3.12
N SER A 406 -5.65 9.75 2.23
CA SER A 406 -6.68 8.75 1.90
C SER A 406 -6.14 7.41 1.37
N ARG A 407 -4.93 7.40 0.80
CA ARG A 407 -4.27 6.15 0.41
C ARG A 407 -3.63 5.44 1.60
N ASN A 408 -3.28 6.17 2.64
CA ASN A 408 -2.49 5.70 3.78
C ASN A 408 -3.37 5.29 4.96
N LEU A 409 -4.35 6.13 5.28
CA LEU A 409 -5.29 5.97 6.37
C LEU A 409 -6.51 5.20 5.87
N ASP A 410 -6.95 4.25 6.68
CA ASP A 410 -8.27 3.64 6.63
C ASP A 410 -8.91 3.75 8.01
N TYR A 411 -10.18 3.40 8.10
CA TYR A 411 -10.98 3.60 9.31
C TYR A 411 -11.92 2.41 9.50
N THR A 412 -12.07 1.95 10.74
CA THR A 412 -13.05 0.93 11.10
C THR A 412 -13.84 1.33 12.35
N ALA A 413 -15.15 1.10 12.29
CA ALA A 413 -16.07 1.19 13.42
C ALA A 413 -16.70 -0.17 13.77
N ALA A 414 -16.14 -1.27 13.27
CA ALA A 414 -16.60 -2.62 13.61
C ALA A 414 -16.38 -2.90 15.10
N THR A 415 -17.40 -3.43 15.76
CA THR A 415 -17.42 -3.64 17.21
C THR A 415 -16.61 -4.85 17.67
N ASP A 416 -16.27 -5.74 16.74
CA ASP A 416 -15.63 -7.04 16.95
C ASP A 416 -14.30 -7.19 16.19
N ALA A 417 -13.74 -6.09 15.67
CA ALA A 417 -12.52 -6.12 14.88
C ALA A 417 -11.30 -6.63 15.68
N VAL A 418 -10.54 -7.54 15.08
CA VAL A 418 -9.32 -8.13 15.66
C VAL A 418 -8.21 -8.21 14.61
N SER A 419 -6.99 -8.55 15.05
CA SER A 419 -5.78 -8.53 14.20
C SER A 419 -5.94 -9.31 12.88
N SER A 420 -6.56 -10.49 12.90
CA SER A 420 -6.72 -11.32 11.71
C SER A 420 -7.58 -10.70 10.61
N ASP A 421 -8.47 -9.76 10.96
CA ASP A 421 -9.40 -9.14 10.01
C ASP A 421 -8.69 -8.15 9.08
N PHE A 422 -7.48 -7.71 9.46
CA PHE A 422 -6.69 -6.74 8.71
C PHE A 422 -5.58 -7.39 7.86
N ILE A 423 -5.48 -8.72 7.84
CA ILE A 423 -4.53 -9.44 6.99
C ILE A 423 -4.83 -9.13 5.51
N GLY A 424 -3.80 -8.73 4.78
CA GLY A 424 -3.90 -8.31 3.38
C GLY A 424 -4.39 -6.87 3.20
N SER A 425 -4.53 -6.09 4.28
CA SER A 425 -4.89 -4.67 4.17
C SER A 425 -3.82 -3.90 3.39
N ARG A 426 -4.26 -2.99 2.52
CA ARG A 426 -3.38 -2.12 1.71
C ARG A 426 -3.13 -0.77 2.34
N ALA A 427 -3.90 -0.41 3.35
CA ALA A 427 -3.69 0.81 4.11
C ALA A 427 -2.42 0.64 4.96
N ALA A 428 -1.70 1.73 5.17
CA ALA A 428 -0.55 1.72 6.08
C ALA A 428 -1.01 1.79 7.53
N SER A 429 -2.18 2.40 7.77
CA SER A 429 -2.73 2.67 9.09
C SER A 429 -4.25 2.52 9.02
N ILE A 430 -4.85 1.85 10.00
CA ILE A 430 -6.30 1.69 10.10
C ILE A 430 -6.71 2.14 11.49
N ILE A 431 -7.46 3.24 11.58
CA ILE A 431 -7.94 3.78 12.86
C ILE A 431 -9.07 2.91 13.39
N ASP A 432 -8.92 2.45 14.64
CA ASP A 432 -9.98 1.77 15.37
C ASP A 432 -10.82 2.78 16.16
N ALA A 433 -12.00 3.08 15.65
CA ALA A 433 -12.89 4.09 16.22
C ALA A 433 -13.42 3.73 17.60
N ASN A 434 -13.70 2.44 17.81
CA ASN A 434 -14.29 1.96 19.04
C ASN A 434 -13.26 1.98 20.18
N ALA A 435 -12.02 1.60 19.88
CA ALA A 435 -10.91 1.62 20.84
C ALA A 435 -10.37 3.03 21.10
N THR A 436 -10.62 4.01 20.23
CA THR A 436 -10.15 5.39 20.42
C THR A 436 -10.72 6.03 21.68
N ILE A 437 -9.85 6.66 22.47
CA ILE A 437 -10.20 7.37 23.71
C ILE A 437 -9.82 8.85 23.53
N VAL A 438 -10.73 9.74 23.93
CA VAL A 438 -10.51 11.19 23.92
C VAL A 438 -11.00 11.74 25.25
N ASP A 439 -10.15 12.53 25.90
CA ASP A 439 -10.42 13.27 27.13
C ASP A 439 -9.77 14.65 27.00
N GLU A 440 -10.56 15.64 26.55
CA GLU A 440 -10.12 17.01 26.23
C GLU A 440 -8.88 17.05 25.30
N ASP A 441 -7.70 17.31 25.85
CA ASP A 441 -6.44 17.41 25.12
C ASP A 441 -5.61 16.13 25.16
N ASN A 442 -6.10 15.06 25.78
CA ASN A 442 -5.48 13.74 25.81
C ASN A 442 -6.23 12.78 24.86
N VAL A 443 -5.52 12.25 23.86
CA VAL A 443 -6.08 11.34 22.86
C VAL A 443 -5.26 10.06 22.78
N ILE A 444 -5.93 8.91 22.85
CA ILE A 444 -5.32 7.60 22.61
C ILE A 444 -5.92 7.01 21.34
N LEU A 445 -5.13 6.95 20.27
CA LEU A 445 -5.50 6.28 19.02
C LEU A 445 -4.97 4.85 19.01
N TYR A 446 -5.83 3.91 18.64
CA TYR A 446 -5.45 2.54 18.32
C TYR A 446 -5.43 2.37 16.80
N VAL A 447 -4.28 1.96 16.28
CA VAL A 447 -4.01 1.95 14.85
C VAL A 447 -3.54 0.55 14.44
N TRP A 448 -4.40 -0.18 13.75
CA TRP A 448 -4.03 -1.46 13.13
C TRP A 448 -3.19 -1.22 11.89
N TYR A 449 -2.26 -2.13 11.63
CA TYR A 449 -1.53 -2.17 10.37
C TYR A 449 -1.05 -3.59 10.06
N ASP A 450 -1.29 -4.00 8.82
CA ASP A 450 -0.60 -5.16 8.28
C ASP A 450 0.86 -4.78 8.02
N ASN A 451 1.74 -5.24 8.91
CA ASN A 451 3.16 -4.94 8.87
C ASN A 451 3.89 -5.53 7.65
N GLU A 452 3.23 -6.36 6.85
CA GLU A 452 3.78 -6.94 5.64
C GLU A 452 3.12 -6.38 4.38
N PHE A 453 1.79 -6.46 4.26
CA PHE A 453 1.04 -6.11 3.06
C PHE A 453 0.77 -4.61 2.93
N GLY A 454 0.41 -3.94 4.04
CA GLY A 454 0.26 -2.49 4.10
C GLY A 454 1.61 -1.81 3.83
N TYR A 455 2.67 -2.35 4.43
CA TYR A 455 4.04 -1.90 4.18
C TYR A 455 4.49 -2.17 2.73
N SER A 456 4.25 -3.36 2.17
CA SER A 456 4.59 -3.65 0.77
C SER A 456 3.83 -2.74 -0.20
N SER A 457 2.60 -2.35 0.15
CA SER A 457 1.83 -1.35 -0.60
C SER A 457 2.49 0.03 -0.57
N GLN A 458 3.06 0.44 0.58
CA GLN A 458 3.86 1.67 0.70
C GLN A 458 5.16 1.63 -0.10
N VAL A 459 5.84 0.48 -0.14
CA VAL A 459 7.01 0.28 -1.01
C VAL A 459 6.63 0.52 -2.46
N VAL A 460 5.55 -0.10 -2.96
CA VAL A 460 5.09 0.10 -4.34
C VAL A 460 4.73 1.56 -4.62
N ARG A 461 4.05 2.25 -3.71
CA ARG A 461 3.73 3.69 -3.85
C ARG A 461 4.98 4.56 -3.93
N THR A 462 5.96 4.27 -3.08
CA THR A 462 7.24 4.99 -3.08
C THR A 462 7.97 4.77 -4.40
N VAL A 463 7.98 3.55 -4.93
CA VAL A 463 8.61 3.25 -6.23
C VAL A 463 7.88 3.95 -7.38
N GLN A 464 6.54 3.99 -7.36
CA GLN A 464 5.74 4.73 -8.34
C GLN A 464 6.11 6.23 -8.35
N TYR A 465 6.23 6.83 -7.18
CA TYR A 465 6.66 8.22 -7.04
C TYR A 465 8.09 8.43 -7.56
N LEU A 466 9.04 7.60 -7.14
CA LEU A 466 10.44 7.70 -7.56
C LEU A 466 10.65 7.45 -9.07
N SER A 467 9.73 6.71 -9.71
CA SER A 467 9.75 6.45 -11.14
C SER A 467 9.07 7.51 -11.99
N GLY A 468 8.36 8.47 -11.37
CA GLY A 468 7.49 9.41 -12.09
C GLY A 468 6.19 8.80 -12.62
N ILE A 469 5.90 7.53 -12.32
CA ILE A 469 4.69 6.84 -12.77
C ILE A 469 3.62 6.97 -11.69
N GLU A 470 3.11 8.19 -11.54
CA GLU A 470 1.94 8.48 -10.71
C GLU A 470 0.81 9.07 -11.54
N TYR A 471 -0.27 8.31 -11.63
CA TYR A 471 -1.49 8.78 -12.25
C TYR A 471 -2.33 9.57 -11.24
N PRO A 472 -2.79 10.78 -11.61
CA PRO A 472 -3.69 11.57 -10.79
C PRO A 472 -5.01 10.83 -10.54
N THR A 473 -5.61 11.09 -9.37
CA THR A 473 -6.94 10.59 -9.01
C THR A 473 -7.98 11.65 -9.29
N TYR A 474 -9.05 11.30 -10.01
CA TYR A 474 -10.18 12.18 -10.30
C TYR A 474 -11.45 11.72 -9.60
N PRO A 475 -12.37 12.65 -9.26
CA PRO A 475 -12.21 14.12 -9.35
C PRO A 475 -11.08 14.66 -8.46
N GLN A 476 -10.48 15.78 -8.86
CA GLN A 476 -9.63 16.58 -7.98
C GLN A 476 -10.56 17.35 -7.04
N ILE A 477 -10.59 17.00 -5.76
CA ILE A 477 -11.43 17.64 -4.73
C ILE A 477 -10.55 18.46 -3.80
#